data_AF-I0JLV1-F1
#
_entry.id   AF-I0JLV1-F1
#
_cell.length_a   1.000
_cell.length_b   1.000
_cell.length_c   1.000
_cell.angle_alpha   90.00
_cell.angle_beta   90.00
_cell.angle_gamma   90.00
#
_symmetry.space_group_name_H-M   'P 1'
#
loop_
_entity.id
_entity.type
_entity.pdbx_description
1 polymer ?
#
loop_
_entity_poly.entity_id
_entity_poly.type
_entity_poly.pdbx_seq_one_letter_code
_entity_poly.pdbx_strand_id
1 'polypeptide(L)' 'MTTSKEDPVSIKIEALRKRMTEVALEKGFSSEETVKISQELDAVLNQIEHKANK' A
#
# COMPACT_ATOMS: atom_id res chain seq x y z
N MET A 1 1.63 8.74 21.59
CA MET A 1 1.74 8.98 20.13
C MET A 1 2.75 8.00 19.60
N THR A 2 2.28 7.02 18.85
CA THR A 2 2.90 5.71 18.65
C THR A 2 4.07 5.74 17.67
N THR A 3 5.20 5.22 18.16
CA THR A 3 6.33 4.57 17.46
C THR A 3 7.10 5.36 16.41
N SER A 4 8.10 6.06 16.93
CA SER A 4 9.39 6.31 16.28
C SER A 4 10.07 4.99 15.86
N LYS A 5 10.03 4.67 14.56
CA LYS A 5 11.03 3.97 13.74
C LYS A 5 10.37 3.77 12.37
N GLU A 6 10.95 4.32 11.32
CA GLU A 6 10.45 4.13 9.96
C GLU A 6 10.66 2.67 9.55
N ASP A 7 9.69 1.81 9.82
CA ASP A 7 9.67 0.46 9.27
C ASP A 7 9.73 0.59 7.75
N PRO A 8 10.68 -0.06 7.06
CA PRO A 8 10.81 0.02 5.60
C PRO A 8 9.52 -0.41 4.88
N VAL A 9 8.67 -1.18 5.57
CA VAL A 9 7.36 -1.59 5.08
C VAL A 9 6.32 -0.47 5.17
N SER A 10 6.39 0.39 6.19
CA SER A 10 5.51 1.57 6.32
C SER A 10 5.77 2.56 5.17
N ILE A 11 7.04 2.78 4.82
CA ILE A 11 7.44 3.62 3.67
C ILE A 11 6.84 3.06 2.36
N LYS A 12 6.90 1.74 2.17
CA LYS A 12 6.38 1.10 0.95
C LYS A 12 4.85 1.20 0.87
N ILE A 13 4.13 1.03 1.98
CA ILE A 13 2.68 1.24 2.04
C ILE A 13 2.33 2.67 1.67
N GLU A 14 3.02 3.65 2.24
CA GLU A 14 2.71 5.06 2.00
C GLU A 14 2.97 5.46 0.55
N ALA A 15 4.08 4.99 -0.03
CA ALA A 15 4.39 5.18 -1.44
C ALA A 15 3.32 4.55 -2.37
N LEU A 16 2.88 3.33 -2.07
CA LEU A 16 1.83 2.65 -2.84
C LEU A 16 0.48 3.35 -2.72
N ARG A 17 0.11 3.83 -1.52
CA ARG A 17 -1.13 4.59 -1.31
C ARG A 17 -1.13 5.89 -2.09
N LYS A 18 -0.02 6.62 -2.09
CA LYS A 18 0.12 7.86 -2.86
C LYS A 18 -0.04 7.59 -4.35
N ARG A 19 0.69 6.60 -4.87
CA ARG A 19 0.62 6.21 -6.28
C ARG A 19 -0.79 5.73 -6.69
N MET A 20 -1.45 4.94 -5.85
CA MET A 20 -2.82 4.49 -6.10
C MET A 20 -3.77 5.69 -6.21
N THR A 21 -3.62 6.68 -5.32
CA THR A 21 -4.46 7.88 -5.31
C THR A 21 -4.23 8.71 -6.58
N GLU A 22 -2.97 8.93 -6.97
CA GLU A 22 -2.62 9.68 -8.18
C GLU A 22 -3.20 9.01 -9.44
N VAL A 23 -3.02 7.70 -9.58
CA VAL A 23 -3.53 6.94 -10.73
C VAL A 23 -5.06 6.84 -10.69
N ALA A 24 -5.67 6.70 -9.52
CA ALA A 24 -7.14 6.67 -9.39
C ALA A 24 -7.77 8.02 -9.76
N LEU A 25 -7.11 9.13 -9.43
CA LEU A 25 -7.56 10.48 -9.82
C LEU A 25 -7.44 10.70 -11.33
N GLU A 26 -6.39 10.16 -11.96
CA GLU A 26 -6.15 10.33 -13.40
C GLU A 26 -6.99 9.36 -14.27
N LYS A 27 -7.04 8.08 -13.88
CA LYS A 27 -7.57 6.97 -14.70
C LYS A 27 -8.82 6.33 -14.12
N GLY A 28 -9.21 6.70 -12.90
CA GLY A 28 -10.31 6.09 -12.16
C GLY A 28 -9.90 4.87 -11.33
N PHE A 29 -10.74 4.55 -10.34
CA PHE A 29 -10.51 3.43 -9.42
C PHE A 29 -10.58 2.06 -10.08
N SER A 30 -11.36 1.93 -11.16
CA SER A 30 -11.52 0.68 -11.91
C SER A 30 -10.51 0.51 -13.04
N SER A 31 -9.58 1.45 -13.23
CA SER A 31 -8.50 1.30 -14.17
C SER A 31 -7.64 0.10 -13.78
N GLU A 32 -7.23 -0.70 -14.77
CA GLU A 32 -6.35 -1.86 -14.55
C GLU A 32 -5.09 -1.45 -13.77
N GLU A 33 -4.59 -0.24 -14.00
CA GLU A 33 -3.42 0.29 -13.30
C GLU A 33 -3.69 0.55 -11.82
N THR A 34 -4.83 1.15 -11.48
CA THR A 34 -5.25 1.35 -10.08
C THR A 34 -5.49 0.01 -9.38
N VAL A 35 -6.12 -0.94 -10.07
CA VAL A 35 -6.38 -2.30 -9.56
C VAL A 35 -5.09 -3.06 -9.31
N LYS A 36 -4.09 -2.95 -10.19
CA LYS A 36 -2.77 -3.55 -9.97
C LYS A 36 -2.08 -2.96 -8.73
N ILE A 37 -2.16 -1.64 -8.55
CA ILE A 37 -1.55 -0.98 -7.38
C ILE A 37 -2.28 -1.40 -6.09
N SER A 38 -3.62 -1.53 -6.10
CA SER A 38 -4.37 -1.99 -4.93
C SER A 38 -4.02 -3.43 -4.55
N GLN A 39 -3.84 -4.32 -5.53
CA GLN A 39 -3.37 -5.69 -5.30
C GLN A 39 -1.96 -5.74 -4.71
N GLU A 40 -1.06 -4.89 -5.18
CA GLU A 40 0.31 -4.81 -4.64
C GLU A 40 0.31 -4.28 -3.20
N LEU A 41 -0.53 -3.29 -2.90
CA LEU A 41 -0.73 -2.76 -1.56
C LEU A 41 -1.28 -3.84 -0.61
N ASP A 42 -2.29 -4.59 -1.05
CA ASP A 42 -2.91 -5.68 -0.28
C ASP A 42 -1.90 -6.80 0.01
N ALA A 43 -1.05 -7.16 -0.97
CA ALA A 43 0.02 -8.14 -0.78
C ALA A 43 1.04 -7.70 0.28
N VAL A 44 1.42 -6.41 0.28
CA VAL A 44 2.33 -5.86 1.30
C VAL A 44 1.67 -5.87 2.68
N LEU A 45 0.39 -5.53 2.78
CA LEU A 45 -0.36 -5.57 4.04
C LEU A 45 -0.46 -7.00 4.60
N ASN A 46 -0.81 -7.97 3.75
CA ASN A 46 -0.89 -9.38 4.13
C ASN A 46 0.47 -9.93 4.62
N GLN A 47 1.59 -9.49 4.04
CA GLN A 47 2.92 -9.86 4.53
C GLN A 47 3.21 -9.35 5.94
N ILE A 48 2.63 -8.21 6.33
CA ILE A 48 2.77 -7.64 7.67
C ILE A 48 1.88 -8.38 8.65
N GLU A 49 0.60 -8.57 8.30
CA GLU A 49 -0.33 -9.32 9.15
C GLU A 49 0.18 -10.73 9.42
N HIS A 50 0.71 -11.41 8.40
CA HIS A 50 1.30 -12.73 8.57
C HIS A 50 2.61 -12.71 9.39
N LYS A 51 3.37 -11.61 9.38
CA LYS A 51 4.55 -11.45 10.25
C LYS A 51 4.17 -11.10 11.69
N ALA A 52 3.09 -10.37 11.90
CA ALA A 52 2.62 -9.95 13.23
C ALA A 52 1.91 -11.07 13.99
N ASN A 53 1.39 -12.08 13.28
CA ASN A 53 0.61 -13.19 13.85
C ASN A 53 1.45 -14.49 14.07
N LYS A 54 2.77 -14.37 14.21
CA LYS A 54 3.70 -15.48 14.47
C LYS A 54 4.56 -15.17 15.70
#